data_AF-A0A961HRT4-F1
#
_entry.id   AF-A0A961HRT4-F1
#
_cell.length_a   1.000
_cell.length_b   1.000
_cell.length_c   1.000
_cell.angle_alpha   90.00
_cell.angle_beta   90.00
_cell.angle_gamma   90.00
#
_symmetry.space_group_name_H-M   'P 1'
#
loop_
_entity.id
_entity.type
_entity.pdbx_description
1 polymer ?
#
loop_
_entity_poly.entity_id
_entity_poly.type
_entity_poly.pdbx_seq_one_letter_code
_entity_poly.pdbx_strand_id
1 'polypeptide(L)'
;MRHVIAIIKLMRPHQWIKNGFVFTGLIFGHEWTDLEMVRRAVLAAVGFSLVSSSVYIINDLRDREQDRLHPTKRNRPLASGALSATTGMVFAV
;
A
#
# COMPACT_ATOMS: atom_id res chain seq x y z
N MET A 1 19.22 -3.53 -5.57
CA MET A 1 18.68 -2.35 -4.82
C MET A 1 17.57 -1.60 -5.56
N ARG A 2 17.74 -1.22 -6.84
CA ARG A 2 16.70 -0.45 -7.59
C ARG A 2 15.32 -1.12 -7.64
N HIS A 3 15.24 -2.43 -7.86
CA HIS A 3 13.97 -3.15 -7.87
C HIS A 3 13.26 -3.15 -6.51
N VAL A 4 14.00 -3.34 -5.41
CA VAL A 4 13.44 -3.31 -4.04
C VAL A 4 12.82 -1.95 -3.75
N ILE A 5 13.53 -0.86 -4.08
CA ILE A 5 13.02 0.50 -3.92
C ILE A 5 11.76 0.71 -4.78
N ALA A 6 11.73 0.19 -6.01
CA ALA A 6 10.57 0.27 -6.87
C ALA A 6 9.36 -0.48 -6.30
N ILE A 7 9.55 -1.65 -5.71
CA ILE A 7 8.50 -2.44 -5.04
C ILE A 7 7.97 -1.68 -3.82
N ILE A 8 8.85 -1.16 -2.96
CA ILE A 8 8.43 -0.36 -1.80
C ILE A 8 7.64 0.87 -2.25
N LYS A 9 8.08 1.56 -3.31
CA LYS A 9 7.35 2.70 -3.88
C LYS A 9 5.98 2.27 -4.43
N LEU A 10 5.91 1.09 -5.06
CA LEU A 10 4.69 0.52 -5.61
C LEU A 10 3.65 0.17 -4.51
N MET A 11 4.09 -0.30 -3.34
CA MET A 11 3.21 -0.55 -2.18
C MET A 11 2.67 0.73 -1.51
N ARG A 12 3.26 1.89 -1.81
CA ARG A 12 2.86 3.21 -1.26
C ARG A 12 2.72 3.28 0.27
N PRO A 13 3.76 2.96 1.07
CA PRO A 13 3.68 3.05 2.55
C PRO A 13 3.22 4.41 3.09
N HIS A 14 3.52 5.50 2.39
CA HIS A 14 3.05 6.84 2.74
C HIS A 14 1.51 6.98 2.73
N GLN A 15 0.78 6.12 2.02
CA GLN A 15 -0.69 6.08 2.04
C GLN A 15 -1.24 5.30 3.25
N TRP A 16 -0.43 4.48 3.92
CA TRP A 16 -0.87 3.68 5.07
C TRP A 16 -1.27 4.55 6.26
N ILE A 17 -0.84 5.81 6.30
CA ILE A 17 -1.30 6.78 7.31
C ILE A 17 -2.83 6.89 7.35
N LYS A 18 -3.52 6.69 6.21
CA LYS A 18 -4.98 6.67 6.13
C LYS A 18 -5.59 5.47 6.84
N ASN A 19 -4.83 4.39 7.05
CA ASN A 19 -5.30 3.22 7.79
C ASN A 19 -5.15 3.40 9.31
N GLY A 20 -4.62 4.54 9.77
CA GLY A 20 -4.58 4.89 11.19
C GLY A 20 -5.95 4.88 11.86
N PHE A 21 -7.05 5.02 11.09
CA PHE A 21 -8.41 4.88 11.58
C PHE A 21 -8.69 3.52 12.25
N VAL A 22 -7.95 2.46 11.91
CA VAL A 22 -8.07 1.14 12.57
C VAL A 22 -7.81 1.24 14.08
N PHE A 23 -6.97 2.17 14.53
CA PHE A 23 -6.64 2.35 15.94
C PHE A 23 -7.69 3.17 16.72
N THR A 24 -8.70 3.74 16.07
CA THR A 24 -9.72 4.55 16.75
C THR A 24 -10.46 3.77 17.83
N GLY A 25 -10.82 2.51 17.55
CA GLY A 25 -11.47 1.64 18.53
C GLY A 25 -10.59 1.34 19.75
N LEU A 26 -9.28 1.15 19.54
CA LEU A 26 -8.31 0.95 20.61
C LEU A 26 -8.19 2.19 21.50
N ILE A 27 -8.15 3.38 20.89
CA ILE A 27 -8.00 4.66 21.60
C ILE A 27 -9.28 5.00 22.36
N PHE A 28 -10.42 5.07 21.68
CA PHE A 28 -11.67 5.49 22.33
C PHE A 28 -12.27 4.42 23.23
N GLY A 29 -11.89 3.16 23.07
CA GLY A 29 -12.23 2.07 23.98
C GLY A 29 -11.37 2.02 25.24
N HIS A 30 -10.31 2.84 25.35
CA HIS A 30 -9.33 2.79 26.45
C HIS A 30 -8.59 1.44 26.59
N GLU A 31 -8.58 0.62 25.54
CA GLU A 31 -8.01 -0.73 25.53
C GLU A 31 -6.49 -0.76 25.23
N TRP A 32 -5.81 0.39 25.27
CA TRP A 32 -4.38 0.49 24.91
C TRP A 32 -3.44 -0.18 25.91
N THR A 33 -3.91 -0.53 27.10
CA THR A 33 -3.16 -1.33 28.09
C THR A 33 -3.36 -2.83 27.94
N ASP A 34 -4.40 -3.27 27.21
CA ASP A 34 -4.61 -4.67 26.90
C ASP A 34 -3.73 -5.07 25.71
N LEU A 35 -2.69 -5.85 25.99
CA LEU A 35 -1.72 -6.29 25.00
C LEU A 35 -2.35 -7.13 23.87
N GLU A 36 -3.40 -7.89 24.16
CA GLU A 36 -4.11 -8.67 23.15
C GLU A 36 -4.93 -7.75 22.23
N MET A 37 -5.57 -6.70 22.76
CA MET A 37 -6.26 -5.70 21.94
C MET A 37 -5.28 -4.90 21.08
N VAL A 38 -4.15 -4.47 21.64
CA VAL A 38 -3.09 -3.80 20.89
C VAL A 38 -2.58 -4.69 19.74
N ARG A 39 -2.32 -5.97 20.02
CA ARG A 39 -1.87 -6.94 19.00
C ARG A 39 -2.89 -7.07 17.87
N ARG A 40 -4.18 -7.20 18.19
CA ARG A 40 -5.26 -7.29 17.20
C ARG A 40 -5.35 -6.03 16.34
N ALA A 41 -5.26 -4.86 16.96
CA ALA A 41 -5.30 -3.58 16.25
C ALA A 41 -4.11 -3.42 15.30
N VAL A 42 -2.90 -3.80 15.72
CA VAL A 42 -1.70 -3.78 14.86
C VAL A 42 -1.84 -4.76 13.69
N LEU A 43 -2.28 -6.00 13.93
CA LEU A 43 -2.51 -6.97 12.87
C LEU A 43 -3.57 -6.49 11.87
N ALA A 44 -4.66 -5.89 12.36
CA ALA A 44 -5.66 -5.27 11.52
C ALA A 44 -5.06 -4.13 10.69
N ALA A 45 -4.30 -3.20 11.30
CA ALA A 45 -3.69 -2.08 10.58
C ALA A 45 -2.71 -2.54 9.49
N VAL A 46 -1.91 -3.59 9.76
CA VAL A 46 -1.04 -4.22 8.76
C VAL A 46 -1.87 -4.85 7.65
N GLY A 47 -2.91 -5.63 7.99
CA GLY A 47 -3.81 -6.25 7.00
C GLY A 47 -4.48 -5.22 6.10
N PHE A 48 -5.08 -4.16 6.66
CA PHE A 48 -5.65 -3.04 5.90
C PHE A 48 -4.62 -2.34 5.01
N SER A 49 -3.37 -2.22 5.48
CA SER A 49 -2.28 -1.62 4.69
C SER A 49 -1.85 -2.48 3.51
N LEU A 50 -1.79 -3.79 3.68
CA LEU A 50 -1.53 -4.72 2.59
C LEU A 50 -2.67 -4.71 1.57
N VAL A 51 -3.93 -4.82 2.02
CA VAL A 51 -5.11 -4.75 1.13
C VAL A 51 -5.17 -3.41 0.37
N SER A 52 -4.91 -2.29 1.05
CA SER A 52 -4.84 -0.99 0.40
C SER A 52 -3.71 -0.94 -0.63
N SER A 53 -2.55 -1.55 -0.34
CA SER A 53 -1.44 -1.65 -1.29
C SER A 53 -1.87 -2.43 -2.53
N SER A 54 -2.50 -3.60 -2.37
CA SER A 54 -3.05 -4.39 -3.47
C SER A 54 -3.97 -3.57 -4.38
N VAL A 55 -4.91 -2.83 -3.79
CA VAL A 55 -5.83 -1.96 -4.55
C VAL A 55 -5.06 -0.88 -5.33
N TYR A 56 -4.07 -0.23 -4.71
CA TYR A 56 -3.24 0.76 -5.43
C TYR A 56 -2.44 0.14 -6.57
N ILE A 57 -1.94 -1.08 -6.40
CA ILE A 57 -1.18 -1.79 -7.44
C ILE A 57 -2.09 -2.14 -8.61
N ILE A 58 -3.28 -2.66 -8.34
CA ILE A 58 -4.29 -2.96 -9.37
C ILE A 58 -4.66 -1.69 -10.14
N ASN A 59 -4.84 -0.57 -9.44
CA ASN A 59 -5.11 0.72 -10.08
C ASN A 59 -3.93 1.18 -10.96
N ASP A 60 -2.70 1.07 -10.47
CA ASP A 60 -1.50 1.44 -11.25
C ASP A 60 -1.27 0.50 -12.47
N LEU A 61 -1.72 -0.76 -12.41
CA LEU A 61 -1.72 -1.69 -13.54
C LEU A 61 -2.77 -1.27 -14.58
N ARG A 62 -4.00 -0.99 -14.14
CA ARG A 62 -5.11 -0.56 -15.01
C ARG A 62 -4.80 0.77 -15.70
N ASP A 63 -4.27 1.72 -14.95
CA ASP A 63 -4.03 3.09 -15.42
C ASP A 63 -2.66 3.25 -16.09
N ARG A 64 -1.88 2.16 -16.22
CA ARG A 64 -0.48 2.18 -16.68
C ARG A 64 -0.26 3.00 -17.96
N GLU A 65 -1.10 2.82 -18.97
CA GLU A 65 -0.97 3.52 -20.26
C GLU A 65 -1.26 5.01 -20.13
N GLN A 66 -2.30 5.37 -19.38
CA GLN A 66 -2.66 6.77 -19.12
C GLN A 66 -1.60 7.46 -18.26
N ASP A 67 -1.08 6.77 -17.24
CA ASP A 67 -0.04 7.27 -16.36
C ASP A 67 1.25 7.57 -17.12
N ARG A 68 1.58 6.83 -18.20
CA ARG A 68 2.75 7.11 -19.05
C ARG A 68 2.69 8.48 -19.73
N LEU A 69 1.49 8.96 -20.03
CA LEU A 69 1.27 10.26 -20.68
C LEU A 69 1.22 11.42 -19.66
N HIS A 70 1.07 11.11 -18.37
CA HIS A 70 0.90 12.12 -17.34
C HIS A 70 2.25 12.75 -16.90
N PRO A 71 2.34 14.08 -16.69
CA PRO A 71 3.60 14.78 -16.37
C PRO A 71 4.40 14.18 -15.20
N THR A 72 3.71 13.85 -14.11
CA THR A 72 4.31 13.27 -12.89
C THR A 72 4.11 11.76 -12.72
N LYS A 73 2.91 11.22 -13.02
CA LYS A 73 2.60 9.79 -12.83
C LYS A 73 3.37 8.86 -13.78
N ARG A 74 3.95 9.36 -14.86
CA ARG A 74 4.85 8.59 -15.75
C ARG A 74 6.06 7.98 -15.04
N ASN A 75 6.41 8.51 -13.86
CA ASN A 75 7.51 8.03 -13.01
C ASN A 75 7.07 6.94 -11.99
N ARG A 76 5.83 6.48 -12.06
CA ARG A 76 5.36 5.33 -11.27
C ARG A 76 6.05 4.06 -11.77
N PRO A 77 6.39 3.10 -10.89
CA PRO A 77 7.18 1.92 -11.27
C PRO A 77 6.61 1.11 -12.45
N LEU A 78 5.28 1.00 -12.54
CA LEU A 78 4.62 0.27 -13.63
C LEU A 78 4.55 1.12 -14.92
N ALA A 79 4.20 2.40 -14.81
CA ALA A 79 4.14 3.30 -15.97
C ALA A 79 5.52 3.50 -16.62
N SER A 80 6.58 3.70 -15.81
CA SER A 80 7.94 3.92 -16.30
C SER A 80 8.62 2.66 -16.85
N GLY A 81 8.05 1.48 -16.61
CA GLY A 81 8.66 0.20 -16.94
C GLY A 81 9.74 -0.28 -15.96
N ALA A 82 9.93 0.40 -14.82
CA ALA A 82 10.85 -0.05 -13.77
C ALA A 82 10.44 -1.40 -13.15
N LEU A 83 9.15 -1.74 -13.21
CA LEU A 83 8.59 -3.05 -12.90
C LEU A 83 7.70 -3.54 -14.05
N SER A 84 7.74 -4.85 -14.32
CA SER A 84 6.85 -5.50 -15.28
C SER A 84 5.42 -5.57 -14.73
N ALA A 85 4.43 -5.68 -15.61
CA ALA A 85 3.05 -5.88 -15.21
C ALA A 85 2.87 -7.19 -14.41
N THR A 86 3.58 -8.25 -14.81
CA THR A 86 3.61 -9.53 -14.10
C THR A 86 4.11 -9.38 -12.66
N THR A 87 5.23 -8.67 -12.46
CA THR A 87 5.73 -8.39 -11.11
C THR A 87 4.72 -7.56 -10.32
N GLY A 88 4.10 -6.54 -10.94
CA GLY A 88 3.02 -5.79 -10.33
C GLY A 88 1.89 -6.71 -9.83
N MET A 89 1.41 -7.61 -10.68
CA MET A 89 0.32 -8.53 -10.32
C MET A 89 0.70 -9.49 -9.19
N VAL A 90 1.93 -10.03 -9.18
CA VAL A 90 2.43 -10.90 -8.10
C VAL A 90 2.42 -10.18 -6.75
N PHE A 91 2.71 -8.88 -6.71
CA PHE A 91 2.69 -8.08 -5.48
C PHE A 91 1.30 -7.51 -5.15
N ALA A 92 0.31 -7.67 -6.03
CA ALA A 92 -1.07 -7.27 -5.78
C ALA A 92 -1.89 -8.34 -5.05
N VAL A 93 -1.45 -9.60 -5.10
CA VAL A 93 -2.09 -10.79 -4.49
C VAL A 93 -1.33 -11.21 -3.26
#